data_AF-A0A930B4Z2-F1
#
_entry.id   AF-A0A930B4Z2-F1
#
_cell.length_a   1.000
_cell.length_b   1.000
_cell.length_c   1.000
_cell.angle_alpha   90.00
_cell.angle_beta   90.00
_cell.angle_gamma   90.00
#
_symmetry.space_group_name_H-M   'P 1'
#
loop_
_entity.id
_entity.type
_entity.pdbx_description
1 polymer ?
#
loop_
_entity_poly.entity_id
_entity_poly.type
_entity_poly.pdbx_seq_one_letter_code
_entity_poly.pdbx_strand_id
1 'polypeptide(L)'
;DSNSAKCVQIPLDKIIDGVNAQHNNANNSLPHRLPDSIDAGELKAKSAFSSEVFIRKVKEVKNGFTRYQDTNNSTNDFQLKDNEFDLSALNE
;
A
#
# COMPACT_ATOMS: atom_id res chain seq x y z
N ASP A 1 18.94 21.74 22.79
CA ASP A 1 18.24 20.61 22.13
C ASP A 1 18.70 20.42 20.69
N SER A 2 19.95 20.02 20.49
CA SER A 2 20.58 19.87 19.15
C SER A 2 20.63 18.43 18.63
N ASN A 3 20.09 17.45 19.38
CA ASN A 3 20.25 16.01 19.09
C ASN A 3 18.91 15.26 18.91
N SER A 4 17.79 15.97 18.72
CA SER A 4 16.50 15.36 18.37
C SER A 4 16.33 15.26 16.86
N ALA A 5 15.85 14.10 16.39
CA ALA A 5 15.47 13.94 15.00
C ALA A 5 14.35 14.94 14.66
N LYS A 6 14.56 15.72 13.60
CA LYS A 6 13.55 16.63 13.06
C LYS A 6 12.76 15.92 11.96
N CYS A 7 11.45 16.08 11.96
CA CYS A 7 10.56 15.58 10.92
C CYS A 7 10.11 16.73 10.01
N VAL A 8 9.90 16.44 8.73
CA VAL A 8 9.28 17.37 7.79
C VAL A 8 7.76 17.33 7.96
N GLN A 9 7.13 18.50 8.04
CA GLN A 9 5.68 18.58 7.97
C GLN A 9 5.23 18.55 6.50
N ILE A 10 4.29 17.66 6.18
CA ILE A 10 3.68 17.55 4.86
C ILE A 10 2.25 18.09 4.98
N PRO A 11 1.88 19.16 4.26
CA PRO A 11 0.50 19.65 4.23
C PRO A 11 -0.43 18.58 3.65
N LEU A 12 -1.52 18.27 4.35
CA LEU A 12 -2.42 17.17 3.98
C LEU A 12 -3.10 17.40 2.62
N ASP A 13 -3.37 18.66 2.27
CA ASP A 13 -3.97 19.06 0.99
C ASP A 13 -3.03 18.89 -0.22
N LYS A 14 -1.75 18.57 0.01
CA LYS A 14 -0.75 18.30 -1.03
C LYS A 14 -0.50 16.81 -1.24
N ILE A 15 -1.07 15.94 -0.41
CA ILE A 15 -0.94 14.49 -0.56
C ILE A 15 -1.91 14.04 -1.65
N ILE A 16 -1.37 13.40 -2.69
CA ILE A 16 -2.15 12.86 -3.81
C ILE A 16 -2.62 11.43 -3.50
N ASP A 17 -1.79 10.64 -2.83
CA ASP A 17 -2.06 9.25 -2.47
C ASP A 17 -1.23 8.88 -1.23
N GLY A 18 -1.75 7.95 -0.41
CA GLY A 18 -1.07 7.44 0.76
C GLY A 18 -1.35 5.95 0.94
N VAL A 19 -0.29 5.20 1.21
CA VAL A 19 -0.35 3.74 1.38
C VAL A 19 0.40 3.37 2.65
N ASN A 20 -0.30 2.77 3.61
CA ASN A 20 0.24 2.37 4.90
C ASN A 20 0.68 0.90 4.90
N ALA A 21 1.97 0.66 4.61
CA ALA A 21 2.59 -0.64 4.80
C ALA A 21 3.18 -0.77 6.22
N GLN A 22 2.89 -1.89 6.87
CA GLN A 22 3.29 -2.20 8.23
C GLN A 22 4.18 -3.44 8.28
N HIS A 23 4.90 -3.58 9.40
CA HIS A 23 5.75 -4.73 9.63
C HIS A 23 4.90 -6.02 9.69
N ASN A 24 5.38 -7.11 9.08
CA ASN A 24 4.67 -8.40 9.03
C ASN A 24 4.41 -9.00 10.42
N ASN A 25 5.38 -8.86 11.34
CA ASN A 25 5.21 -9.19 12.74
C ASN A 25 4.43 -8.11 13.50
N ALA A 26 3.30 -8.49 14.11
CA ALA A 26 2.45 -7.63 14.92
C ALA A 26 3.19 -6.99 16.12
N ASN A 27 4.13 -7.72 16.75
CA ASN A 27 4.90 -7.21 17.88
C ASN A 27 5.89 -6.10 17.49
N ASN A 28 6.20 -5.99 16.20
CA ASN A 28 7.06 -4.95 15.64
C ASN A 28 6.25 -3.93 14.80
N SER A 29 4.91 -4.04 14.79
CA SER A 29 4.07 -3.07 14.12
C SER A 29 4.21 -1.73 14.83
N LEU A 30 4.38 -0.66 14.04
CA LEU A 30 4.37 0.68 14.58
C LEU A 30 2.91 1.16 14.64
N PRO A 31 2.58 2.12 15.52
CA PRO A 31 1.29 2.78 15.49
C PRO A 31 0.97 3.31 14.08
N HIS A 32 -0.32 3.41 13.75
CA HIS A 32 -0.76 3.98 12.48
C HIS A 32 -0.17 5.40 12.31
N ARG A 33 0.51 5.66 11.18
CA ARG A 33 1.33 6.88 10.95
C ARG A 33 0.75 7.85 9.93
N LEU A 34 -0.19 7.41 9.11
CA LEU A 34 -0.94 8.30 8.22
C LEU A 34 -2.19 8.79 8.96
N PRO A 35 -2.75 9.95 8.62
CA PRO A 35 -4.11 10.28 9.05
C PRO A 35 -5.13 9.39 8.31
N ASP A 36 -6.21 8.99 8.98
CA ASP A 36 -7.28 8.17 8.36
C ASP A 36 -7.90 8.82 7.10
N SER A 37 -7.86 10.16 7.01
CA SER A 37 -8.33 10.88 5.82
C SER A 37 -7.46 10.61 4.58
N ILE A 38 -6.22 10.17 4.78
CA ILE A 38 -5.26 9.79 3.75
C ILE A 38 -5.30 8.27 3.52
N ASP A 39 -5.23 7.48 4.59
CA ASP A 39 -5.36 6.02 4.53
C ASP A 39 -5.83 5.47 5.87
N ALA A 40 -7.04 4.93 5.95
CA ALA A 40 -7.61 4.33 7.16
C ALA A 40 -7.25 2.83 7.34
N GLY A 41 -6.44 2.27 6.45
CA GLY A 41 -6.09 0.86 6.41
C GLY A 41 -4.63 0.57 6.74
N GLU A 42 -4.26 -0.70 6.62
CA GLU A 42 -2.88 -1.16 6.68
C GLU A 42 -2.65 -2.40 5.79
N LEU A 43 -1.42 -2.51 5.27
CA LEU A 43 -0.94 -3.67 4.51
C LEU A 43 0.17 -4.37 5.28
N LYS A 44 0.08 -5.69 5.39
CA LYS A 44 1.10 -6.53 6.04
C LYS A 44 1.43 -7.72 5.16
N ALA A 45 2.68 -7.79 4.71
CA ALA A 45 3.20 -8.99 4.05
C ALA A 45 3.19 -10.16 5.04
N LYS A 46 3.26 -11.41 4.57
CA LYS A 46 3.31 -12.57 5.46
C LYS A 46 4.70 -12.70 6.08
N SER A 47 5.75 -12.46 5.31
CA SER A 47 7.13 -12.51 5.80
C SER A 47 8.05 -11.48 5.14
N ALA A 48 9.18 -11.19 5.79
CA ALA A 48 10.26 -10.42 5.18
C ALA A 48 10.93 -11.27 4.08
N PHE A 49 11.39 -10.62 3.00
CA PHE A 49 12.05 -11.26 1.86
C PHE A 49 11.20 -12.32 1.12
N SER A 50 9.88 -12.28 1.30
CA SER A 50 8.94 -13.22 0.68
C SER A 50 8.72 -12.98 -0.82
N SER A 51 9.16 -11.82 -1.32
CA SER A 51 8.83 -11.31 -2.66
C SER A 51 7.32 -11.11 -2.89
N GLU A 52 6.54 -11.07 -1.82
CA GLU A 52 5.12 -10.72 -1.93
C GLU A 52 4.98 -9.23 -2.28
N VAL A 53 3.98 -8.93 -3.12
CA VAL A 53 3.69 -7.57 -3.56
C VAL A 53 2.22 -7.22 -3.32
N PHE A 54 1.94 -5.95 -3.07
CA PHE A 54 0.57 -5.45 -3.00
C PHE A 54 0.22 -4.76 -4.31
N ILE A 55 -0.81 -5.24 -5.00
CA ILE A 55 -1.30 -4.66 -6.25
C ILE A 55 -2.66 -4.01 -5.98
N ARG A 56 -2.84 -2.76 -6.41
CA ARG A 56 -4.10 -2.05 -6.29
C ARG A 56 -5.18 -2.80 -7.08
N LYS A 57 -6.35 -3.02 -6.49
CA LYS A 57 -7.46 -3.76 -7.11
C LYS A 57 -8.03 -2.98 -8.27
N VAL A 58 -8.49 -3.69 -9.30
CA VAL A 58 -9.23 -3.08 -10.40
C VAL A 58 -10.65 -2.82 -9.93
N LYS A 59 -11.11 -1.56 -10.02
CA LYS A 59 -12.49 -1.17 -9.75
C LYS A 59 -13.38 -1.48 -10.95
N GLU A 60 -12.94 -1.06 -12.14
CA GLU A 60 -13.64 -1.31 -13.39
C GLU A 60 -12.69 -1.15 -14.60
N VAL A 61 -13.07 -1.75 -15.72
CA VAL A 61 -12.46 -1.49 -17.03
C VAL A 61 -13.53 -0.85 -17.90
N LYS A 62 -13.27 0.39 -18.35
CA LYS A 62 -14.24 1.16 -19.15
C LYS A 62 -13.54 1.80 -20.33
N ASN A 63 -14.04 1.54 -21.55
CA ASN A 63 -13.49 2.03 -22.81
C ASN A 63 -11.99 1.71 -22.98
N GLY A 64 -11.55 0.53 -22.55
CA GLY A 64 -10.14 0.12 -22.60
C GLY A 64 -9.24 0.74 -21.51
N PHE A 65 -9.78 1.60 -20.64
CA PHE A 65 -9.06 2.13 -19.49
C PHE A 65 -9.37 1.34 -18.22
N THR A 66 -8.33 0.82 -17.59
CA THR A 66 -8.42 0.22 -16.25
C THR A 66 -8.46 1.32 -15.21
N ARG A 67 -9.53 1.36 -14.42
CA ARG A 67 -9.64 2.22 -13.24
C ARG A 67 -9.36 1.38 -11.99
N TYR A 68 -8.41 1.81 -11.19
CA TYR A 68 -8.06 1.15 -9.93
C TYR A 68 -8.92 1.67 -8.78
N GLN A 69 -9.13 0.83 -7.77
CA GLN A 69 -9.87 1.19 -6.58
C GLN A 69 -9.04 2.12 -5.68
N ASP A 70 -9.71 3.11 -5.13
CA ASP A 70 -9.15 4.03 -4.15
C ASP A 70 -10.28 4.48 -3.22
N THR A 71 -10.23 4.03 -1.98
CA THR A 71 -11.22 4.32 -0.92
C THR A 71 -10.57 4.98 0.27
N ASN A 72 -9.33 5.46 0.12
CA ASN A 72 -8.44 5.90 1.19
C ASN A 72 -8.36 4.83 2.30
N ASN A 73 -8.29 3.56 1.91
CA ASN A 73 -8.13 2.45 2.85
C ASN A 73 -7.37 1.31 2.16
N SER A 74 -6.07 1.22 2.44
CA SER A 74 -5.19 0.26 1.78
C SER A 74 -5.67 -1.19 1.90
N THR A 75 -6.25 -1.58 3.04
CA THR A 75 -6.80 -2.92 3.26
C THR A 75 -7.92 -3.25 2.26
N ASN A 76 -8.73 -2.26 1.90
CA ASN A 76 -9.77 -2.41 0.90
C ASN A 76 -9.23 -2.31 -0.52
N ASP A 77 -8.21 -1.49 -0.76
CA ASP A 77 -7.78 -1.06 -2.09
C ASP A 77 -6.71 -1.95 -2.72
N PHE A 78 -5.96 -2.70 -1.92
CA PHE A 78 -4.87 -3.55 -2.42
C PHE A 78 -5.14 -5.03 -2.14
N GLN A 79 -4.60 -5.88 -3.02
CA GLN A 79 -4.54 -7.32 -2.83
C GLN A 79 -3.08 -7.76 -2.73
N LEU A 80 -2.80 -8.66 -1.79
CA LEU A 80 -1.51 -9.34 -1.72
C LEU A 80 -1.42 -10.34 -2.87
N LYS A 81 -0.32 -10.28 -3.62
CA LYS A 81 0.03 -11.25 -4.64
C LYS A 81 1.31 -11.96 -4.21
N ASP A 82 1.18 -13.28 -4.13
CA ASP A 82 2.32 -14.17 -4.04
C ASP A 82 3.02 -14.20 -5.40
N ASN A 83 4.29 -14.63 -5.41
CA ASN A 83 5.13 -14.79 -6.59
C ASN A 83 4.62 -15.87 -7.57
N GLU A 84 3.41 -15.74 -8.08
CA GLU A 84 3.00 -16.41 -9.29
C GLU A 84 3.29 -15.44 -10.44
N PHE A 85 4.52 -15.51 -10.95
CA PHE A 85 4.80 -14.97 -12.28
C PHE A 85 3.91 -15.72 -13.25
N ASP A 86 2.93 -15.02 -13.83
CA ASP A 86 2.14 -15.57 -14.90
C ASP A 86 3.03 -15.69 -16.15
N LEU A 87 3.64 -16.86 -16.31
CA LEU A 87 4.46 -17.19 -17.46
C LEU A 87 3.62 -17.56 -18.69
N SER A 88 2.28 -17.57 -18.61
CA SER A 88 1.44 -17.90 -19.76
C SER A 88 1.64 -16.90 -20.91
N ALA A 89 1.99 -15.66 -20.59
CA ALA A 89 2.30 -14.61 -21.56
C ALA A 89 3.66 -14.77 -22.28
N LEU A 90 4.49 -15.75 -21.90
CA LEU A 90 5.78 -16.02 -22.55
C LEU A 90 5.71 -17.14 -23.61
N ASN A 91 4.55 -17.80 -23.74
CA ASN A 91 4.35 -18.93 -24.65
C ASN A 91 3.56 -18.54 -25.92
N GLU A 92 3.37 -17.23 -26.18
CA GLU A 92 2.81 -16.69 -27.44
C GLU A 92 3.90 -16.20 -28.39
#